data_AF-A0A1G0I6J2-F1
#
_entry.id   AF-A0A1G0I6J2-F1
#
_cell.length_a   1.000
_cell.length_b   1.000
_cell.length_c   1.000
_cell.angle_alpha   90.00
_cell.angle_beta   90.00
_cell.angle_gamma   90.00
#
_symmetry.space_group_name_H-M   'P 1'
#
loop_
_entity.id
_entity.type
_entity.pdbx_description
1 polymer ?
#
loop_
_entity_poly.entity_id
_entity_poly.type
_entity_poly.pdbx_seq_one_letter_code
_entity_poly.pdbx_strand_id
1 'polypeptide(L)'
;MMPDLTQQAMNRPVTREDVCYLLERYGAYVLYNASDLTPASKAEILNLAEISKHFIVTDCGSSLVASPKQLFSHERTMSDADQTICAMLVEASRRGWDKVQYVGPPRGNRVLWTASQILEEQGKKIELVDYQPTVQDLKRYTNMTDLLRSQIKLQM
;
A
#
# COMPACT_ATOMS: atom_id res chain seq x y z
N MET A 1 14.68 42.59 0.80
CA MET A 1 14.13 42.04 -0.46
C MET A 1 14.45 40.55 -0.43
N MET A 2 13.49 39.69 -0.10
CA MET A 2 13.76 38.24 -0.13
C MET A 2 14.02 37.87 -1.60
N PRO A 3 15.15 37.21 -1.93
CA PRO A 3 15.36 36.70 -3.28
C PRO A 3 14.17 35.81 -3.65
N ASP A 4 13.81 35.80 -4.93
CA ASP A 4 12.61 35.16 -5.46
C ASP A 4 12.68 33.63 -5.28
N LEU A 5 12.36 33.19 -4.06
CA LEU A 5 12.30 31.79 -3.65
C LEU A 5 11.31 31.02 -4.53
N THR A 6 10.28 31.70 -5.03
CA THR A 6 9.30 31.14 -5.95
C THR A 6 9.96 30.81 -7.28
N GLN A 7 10.73 31.73 -7.87
CA GLN A 7 11.40 31.47 -9.14
C GLN A 7 12.52 30.44 -9.02
N GLN A 8 13.24 30.39 -7.90
CA GLN A 8 14.21 29.32 -7.63
C GLN A 8 13.52 27.95 -7.41
N ALA A 9 12.39 27.92 -6.70
CA ALA A 9 11.64 26.68 -6.48
C ALA A 9 10.97 26.17 -7.78
N MET A 10 10.53 27.07 -8.65
CA MET A 10 9.90 26.70 -9.93
C MET A 10 10.92 26.21 -10.98
N ASN A 11 12.18 26.65 -10.88
CA ASN A 11 13.23 26.32 -11.84
C ASN A 11 14.13 25.16 -11.39
N ARG A 12 13.99 24.65 -10.17
CA ARG A 12 14.80 23.51 -9.70
C ARG A 12 14.30 22.20 -10.31
N PRO A 13 15.19 21.26 -10.69
CA PRO A 13 14.80 19.93 -11.10
C PRO A 13 14.02 19.20 -10.00
N VAL A 14 12.99 18.43 -10.40
CA VAL A 14 12.26 17.53 -9.50
C VAL A 14 13.19 16.40 -9.08
N THR A 15 13.36 16.21 -7.77
CA THR A 15 14.17 15.12 -7.22
C THR A 15 13.31 13.93 -6.79
N ARG A 16 13.97 12.81 -6.47
CA ARG A 16 13.28 11.63 -5.94
C ARG A 16 12.60 11.93 -4.60
N GLU A 17 13.23 12.74 -3.77
CA GLU A 17 12.72 13.18 -2.47
C GLU A 17 11.42 13.96 -2.64
N ASP A 18 11.32 14.81 -3.66
CA ASP A 18 10.08 15.54 -3.96
C ASP A 18 8.93 14.59 -4.29
N VAL A 19 9.21 13.56 -5.11
CA VAL A 19 8.23 12.54 -5.45
C VAL A 19 7.84 11.74 -4.21
N CYS A 20 8.81 11.28 -3.41
CA CYS A 20 8.53 10.55 -2.18
C CYS A 20 7.71 11.38 -1.19
N TYR A 21 8.02 12.66 -1.04
CA TYR A 21 7.26 13.59 -0.20
C TYR A 21 5.81 13.75 -0.68
N LEU A 22 5.59 13.88 -1.99
CA LEU A 22 4.23 13.94 -2.55
C LEU A 22 3.47 12.62 -2.36
N LEU A 23 4.14 11.48 -2.55
CA LEU A 23 3.54 10.16 -2.34
C LEU A 23 3.18 9.92 -0.88
N GLU A 24 4.03 10.31 0.06
CA GLU A 24 3.72 10.29 1.49
C GLU A 24 2.50 11.15 1.79
N ARG A 25 2.31 12.29 1.11
CA ARG A 25 1.21 13.22 1.38
C ARG A 25 -0.12 12.87 0.73
N TYR A 26 -0.08 12.42 -0.51
CA TYR A 26 -1.25 12.33 -1.37
C TYR A 26 -1.44 10.93 -1.98
N GLY A 27 -0.55 9.99 -1.68
CA GLY A 27 -0.65 8.62 -2.16
C GLY A 27 -1.96 7.97 -1.72
N ALA A 28 -2.73 7.50 -2.69
CA ALA A 28 -3.82 6.56 -2.50
C ALA A 28 -3.37 5.17 -2.96
N TYR A 29 -3.90 4.14 -2.30
CA TYR A 29 -3.49 2.76 -2.49
C TYR A 29 -4.75 1.94 -2.70
N VAL A 30 -4.90 1.33 -3.87
CA VAL A 30 -6.10 0.58 -4.23
C VAL A 30 -5.73 -0.87 -4.49
N LEU A 31 -6.49 -1.78 -3.88
CA LEU A 31 -6.38 -3.21 -4.09
C LEU A 31 -7.70 -3.73 -4.65
N TYR A 32 -7.69 -4.14 -5.92
CA TYR A 32 -8.85 -4.74 -6.60
C TYR A 32 -8.84 -6.25 -6.43
N ASN A 33 -10.02 -6.84 -6.28
CA ASN A 33 -10.24 -8.25 -6.56
C ASN A 33 -10.23 -8.45 -8.07
N ALA A 34 -9.15 -9.01 -8.61
CA ALA A 34 -9.00 -9.16 -10.05
C ALA A 34 -9.92 -10.25 -10.65
N SER A 35 -10.50 -11.10 -9.79
CA SER A 35 -11.49 -12.11 -10.18
C SER A 35 -12.93 -11.54 -10.22
N ASP A 36 -13.16 -10.35 -9.68
CA ASP A 36 -14.48 -9.72 -9.60
C ASP A 36 -14.58 -8.51 -10.53
N LEU A 37 -15.43 -8.64 -11.56
CA LEU A 37 -15.66 -7.60 -12.56
C LEU A 37 -16.83 -6.67 -12.22
N THR A 38 -17.41 -6.80 -11.02
CA THR A 38 -18.49 -5.91 -10.59
C THR A 38 -17.96 -4.48 -10.38
N PRO A 39 -18.76 -3.46 -10.74
CA PRO A 39 -18.37 -2.08 -10.50
C PRO A 39 -18.24 -1.80 -9.00
N ALA A 40 -17.41 -0.82 -8.67
CA ALA A 40 -17.28 -0.34 -7.30
C ALA A 40 -18.66 0.03 -6.73
N SER A 41 -18.96 -0.54 -5.57
CA SER A 41 -20.17 -0.32 -4.80
C SER A 41 -20.00 0.85 -3.84
N LYS A 42 -20.97 1.03 -2.94
CA LYS A 42 -20.93 2.11 -1.96
C LYS A 42 -19.72 1.95 -1.04
N ALA A 43 -19.00 3.05 -0.87
CA ALA A 43 -17.87 3.18 0.04
C ALA A 43 -18.27 2.98 1.51
N GLU A 44 -17.73 1.96 2.18
CA GLU A 44 -17.88 1.72 3.61
C GLU A 44 -16.53 1.72 4.33
N ILE A 45 -16.41 2.43 5.44
CA ILE A 45 -15.13 2.48 6.19
C ILE A 45 -14.92 1.14 6.90
N LEU A 46 -13.76 0.52 6.66
CA LEU A 46 -13.35 -0.70 7.35
C LEU A 46 -12.47 -0.39 8.54
N ASN A 47 -12.76 -1.07 9.66
CA ASN A 47 -11.88 -1.14 10.81
C ASN A 47 -11.04 -2.42 10.72
N LEU A 48 -9.90 -2.35 10.06
CA LEU A 48 -8.97 -3.47 9.95
C LEU A 48 -8.01 -3.47 11.15
N ALA A 49 -7.66 -4.66 11.63
CA ALA A 49 -6.58 -4.80 12.60
C ALA A 49 -5.27 -4.26 11.99
N GLU A 50 -4.49 -3.52 12.78
CA GLU A 50 -3.16 -3.03 12.38
C GLU A 50 -3.10 -2.08 11.18
N ILE A 51 -4.18 -1.39 10.78
CA ILE A 51 -4.01 -0.25 9.86
C ILE A 51 -3.26 0.87 10.58
N SER A 52 -2.42 1.60 9.83
CA SER A 52 -1.82 2.81 10.41
C SER A 52 -2.93 3.79 10.78
N LYS A 53 -2.77 4.43 11.94
CA LYS A 53 -3.69 5.49 12.41
C LYS A 53 -3.82 6.64 11.41
N HIS A 54 -2.86 6.81 10.48
CA HIS A 54 -2.81 7.89 9.49
C HIS A 54 -3.63 7.62 8.22
N PHE A 55 -4.13 6.39 8.03
CA PHE A 55 -4.93 6.00 6.88
C PHE A 55 -6.35 5.62 7.28
N ILE A 56 -7.28 5.80 6.33
CA ILE A 56 -8.58 5.12 6.32
C ILE A 56 -8.54 4.07 5.21
N VAL A 57 -9.18 2.93 5.46
CA VAL A 57 -9.46 1.93 4.43
C VAL A 57 -10.95 1.90 4.20
N THR A 58 -11.34 1.94 2.93
CA THR A 58 -12.73 1.92 2.50
C THR A 58 -12.96 0.68 1.64
N ASP A 59 -14.02 -0.04 1.93
CA ASP A 59 -14.57 -1.10 1.10
C ASP A 59 -15.45 -0.52 0.02
N CYS A 60 -15.17 -0.87 -1.22
CA CYS A 60 -15.96 -0.51 -2.40
C CYS A 60 -16.52 -1.78 -3.07
N GLY A 61 -16.67 -2.90 -2.35
CA GLY A 61 -17.14 -4.18 -2.87
C GLY A 61 -16.01 -4.94 -3.56
N SER A 62 -15.75 -4.64 -4.84
CA SER A 62 -14.68 -5.28 -5.64
C SER A 62 -13.29 -4.68 -5.40
N SER A 63 -13.18 -3.65 -4.55
CA SER A 63 -11.90 -3.05 -4.20
C SER A 63 -11.82 -2.54 -2.77
N LEU A 64 -10.61 -2.53 -2.24
CA LEU A 64 -10.24 -1.84 -1.02
C LEU A 64 -9.43 -0.59 -1.39
N VAL A 65 -9.79 0.56 -0.81
CA VAL A 65 -9.13 1.83 -1.07
C VAL A 65 -8.58 2.39 0.24
N ALA A 66 -7.26 2.47 0.35
CA ALA A 66 -6.60 3.22 1.42
C ALA A 66 -6.28 4.64 0.97
N SER A 67 -6.68 5.61 1.79
CA SER A 67 -6.38 7.02 1.58
C SER A 67 -5.94 7.69 2.88
N PRO A 68 -5.10 8.74 2.81
CA PRO A 68 -4.65 9.39 4.03
C PRO A 68 -5.78 10.17 4.71
N LYS A 69 -5.90 10.04 6.04
CA LYS A 69 -6.90 10.80 6.83
C LYS A 69 -6.70 12.31 6.75
N GLN A 70 -5.43 12.73 6.69
CA GLN A 70 -5.02 14.13 6.68
C GLN A 70 -3.92 14.33 5.65
N LEU A 71 -4.22 15.02 4.55
CA LEU A 71 -3.28 15.20 3.43
C LEU A 71 -2.01 15.97 3.84
N PHE A 72 -2.13 16.91 4.76
CA PHE A 72 -1.04 17.80 5.18
C PHE A 72 -0.33 17.38 6.47
N SER A 73 -0.61 16.17 6.99
CA SER A 73 0.10 15.67 8.18
C SER A 73 1.58 15.46 7.90
N HIS A 74 2.42 15.86 8.84
CA HIS A 74 3.88 15.65 8.82
C HIS A 74 4.31 14.39 9.56
N GLU A 75 3.40 13.74 10.28
CA GLU A 75 3.71 12.56 11.09
C GLU A 75 3.70 11.26 10.27
N ARG A 76 3.03 11.27 9.12
CA ARG A 76 2.88 10.09 8.28
C ARG A 76 4.18 9.78 7.54
N THR A 77 4.51 8.49 7.52
CA THR A 77 5.70 7.95 6.86
C THR A 77 5.31 6.96 5.76
N MET A 78 6.27 6.57 4.93
CA MET A 78 6.06 5.43 4.02
C MET A 78 5.82 4.10 4.74
N SER A 79 6.30 3.94 5.98
CA SER A 79 6.05 2.70 6.75
C SER A 79 4.58 2.56 7.13
N ASP A 80 3.88 3.68 7.34
CA ASP A 80 2.44 3.69 7.59
C ASP A 80 1.64 3.20 6.38
N ALA A 81 2.09 3.57 5.18
CA ALA A 81 1.52 3.09 3.94
C ALA A 81 1.76 1.60 3.77
N ASP A 82 3.01 1.13 3.96
CA ASP A 82 3.36 -0.29 3.86
C ASP A 82 2.52 -1.14 4.83
N GLN A 83 2.39 -0.72 6.09
CA GLN A 83 1.53 -1.37 7.10
C GLN A 83 0.06 -1.45 6.65
N THR A 84 -0.48 -0.33 6.14
CA THR A 84 -1.88 -0.27 5.70
C THR A 84 -2.13 -1.17 4.50
N ILE A 85 -1.20 -1.22 3.54
CA ILE A 85 -1.26 -2.10 2.37
C ILE A 85 -1.26 -3.58 2.81
N CYS A 86 -0.45 -3.94 3.80
CA CYS A 86 -0.44 -5.30 4.34
C CYS A 86 -1.78 -5.66 4.99
N ALA A 87 -2.35 -4.76 5.80
CA ALA A 87 -3.68 -4.98 6.39
C ALA A 87 -4.77 -5.19 5.32
N MET A 88 -4.72 -4.43 4.21
CA MET A 88 -5.63 -4.63 3.08
C MET A 88 -5.46 -6.01 2.42
N LEU A 89 -4.23 -6.51 2.27
CA LEU A 89 -4.00 -7.84 1.70
C LEU A 89 -4.49 -8.96 2.63
N VAL A 90 -4.30 -8.82 3.95
CA VAL A 90 -4.84 -9.78 4.91
C VAL A 90 -6.36 -9.79 4.88
N GLU A 91 -6.99 -8.63 4.76
CA GLU A 91 -8.44 -8.52 4.58
C GLU A 91 -8.91 -9.18 3.28
N ALA A 92 -8.22 -8.95 2.16
CA ALA A 92 -8.49 -9.64 0.89
C ALA A 92 -8.38 -11.17 1.04
N SER A 93 -7.36 -11.64 1.76
CA SER A 93 -7.18 -13.06 2.09
C SER A 93 -8.35 -13.62 2.90
N ARG A 94 -8.80 -12.87 3.91
CA ARG A 94 -9.93 -13.25 4.78
C ARG A 94 -11.24 -13.34 4.01
N ARG A 95 -11.42 -12.51 2.97
CA ARG A 95 -12.56 -12.54 2.05
C ARG A 95 -12.49 -13.66 1.00
N GLY A 96 -11.38 -14.39 0.93
CA GLY A 96 -11.18 -15.45 -0.05
C GLY A 96 -10.83 -14.94 -1.45
N TRP A 97 -10.27 -13.73 -1.57
CA TRP A 97 -9.76 -13.25 -2.85
C TRP A 97 -8.51 -14.04 -3.24
N ASP A 98 -8.55 -14.69 -4.40
CA ASP A 98 -7.48 -15.51 -4.93
C ASP A 98 -6.53 -14.73 -5.84
N LYS A 99 -7.03 -13.66 -6.48
CA LYS A 99 -6.27 -12.77 -7.36
C LYS A 99 -6.51 -11.32 -7.02
N VAL A 100 -5.44 -10.56 -6.91
CA VAL A 100 -5.50 -9.13 -6.63
C VAL A 100 -4.68 -8.31 -7.61
N GLN A 101 -5.15 -7.09 -7.87
CA GLN A 101 -4.45 -6.09 -8.65
C GLN A 101 -4.26 -4.83 -7.81
N TYR A 102 -3.06 -4.28 -7.81
CA TYR A 102 -2.75 -3.07 -7.07
C TYR A 102 -2.57 -1.88 -7.99
N VAL A 103 -3.17 -0.76 -7.60
CA VAL A 103 -3.02 0.53 -8.26
C VAL A 103 -2.59 1.56 -7.21
N GLY A 104 -1.47 2.23 -7.48
CA GLY A 104 -0.90 3.22 -6.58
C GLY A 104 0.60 3.36 -6.76
N PRO A 105 1.30 3.94 -5.77
CA PRO A 105 2.75 4.09 -5.81
C PRO A 105 3.48 2.76 -6.03
N PRO A 106 4.50 2.67 -6.92
CA PRO A 106 5.15 1.40 -7.29
C PRO A 106 5.77 0.60 -6.13
N ARG A 107 6.08 1.26 -5.01
CA ARG A 107 6.55 0.60 -3.78
C ARG A 107 5.53 -0.42 -3.26
N GLY A 108 4.23 -0.11 -3.34
CA GLY A 108 3.17 -0.96 -2.79
C GLY A 108 3.09 -2.35 -3.43
N ASN A 109 3.38 -2.47 -4.74
CA ASN A 109 3.47 -3.77 -5.41
C ASN A 109 4.48 -4.72 -4.75
N ARG A 110 5.65 -4.18 -4.33
CA ARG A 110 6.69 -4.99 -3.67
C ARG A 110 6.27 -5.43 -2.28
N VAL A 111 5.62 -4.52 -1.54
CA VAL A 111 5.10 -4.79 -0.20
C VAL A 111 4.04 -5.88 -0.27
N LEU A 112 3.09 -5.76 -1.20
CA LEU A 112 2.04 -6.76 -1.42
C LEU A 112 2.61 -8.10 -1.83
N TRP A 113 3.57 -8.12 -2.77
CA TRP A 113 4.20 -9.37 -3.18
C TRP A 113 4.93 -10.04 -2.01
N THR A 114 5.68 -9.28 -1.22
CA THR A 114 6.35 -9.83 -0.04
C THR A 114 5.35 -10.37 0.98
N ALA A 115 4.27 -9.63 1.23
CA ALA A 115 3.21 -10.05 2.14
C ALA A 115 2.45 -11.28 1.61
N SER A 116 2.25 -11.42 0.29
CA SER A 116 1.59 -12.60 -0.29
C SER A 116 2.44 -13.86 -0.14
N GLN A 117 3.77 -13.76 -0.24
CA GLN A 117 4.65 -14.89 0.04
C GLN A 117 4.55 -15.34 1.51
N ILE A 118 4.47 -14.40 2.46
CA ILE A 118 4.28 -14.72 3.88
C ILE A 118 2.92 -15.39 4.12
N LEU A 119 1.86 -14.94 3.44
CA LEU A 119 0.55 -15.60 3.51
C LEU A 119 0.57 -17.01 2.89
N GLU A 120 1.33 -17.21 1.80
CA GLU A 120 1.49 -18.51 1.16
C GLU A 120 2.24 -19.50 2.07
N GLU A 121 3.26 -19.04 2.81
CA GLU A 121 3.93 -19.82 3.89
C GLU A 121 2.92 -20.29 4.96
N GLN A 122 1.80 -19.58 5.12
CA GLN A 122 0.70 -19.91 6.06
C GLN A 122 -0.46 -20.66 5.40
N GLY A 123 -0.31 -21.08 4.14
CA GLY A 123 -1.33 -21.83 3.40
C GLY A 123 -2.41 -20.98 2.74
N LYS A 124 -2.28 -19.64 2.72
CA LYS A 124 -3.19 -18.72 2.04
C LYS A 124 -2.55 -18.16 0.79
N LYS A 125 -2.94 -18.67 -0.38
CA LYS A 125 -2.37 -18.24 -1.65
C LYS A 125 -3.17 -17.09 -2.26
N ILE A 126 -2.48 -16.00 -2.59
CA ILE A 126 -3.04 -14.86 -3.34
C ILE A 126 -2.06 -14.49 -4.46
N GLU A 127 -2.56 -14.45 -5.69
CA GLU A 127 -1.81 -14.05 -6.88
C GLU A 127 -1.88 -12.52 -7.09
N LEU A 128 -0.74 -11.89 -7.38
CA LEU A 128 -0.70 -10.50 -7.85
C LEU A 128 -0.61 -10.48 -9.38
N VAL A 129 -1.65 -9.96 -10.05
CA VAL A 129 -1.81 -10.12 -11.51
C VAL A 129 -0.79 -9.30 -12.34
N ASP A 130 -0.42 -8.09 -11.89
CA ASP A 130 0.41 -7.16 -12.69
C ASP A 130 1.79 -6.87 -12.07
N TYR A 131 2.34 -7.81 -11.31
CA TYR A 131 3.65 -7.62 -10.70
C TYR A 131 4.55 -8.84 -10.86
N GLN A 132 5.68 -8.62 -11.54
CA GLN A 132 6.77 -9.58 -11.61
C GLN A 132 7.92 -9.09 -10.73
N PRO A 133 8.30 -9.82 -9.66
CA PRO A 133 9.39 -9.40 -8.79
C PRO A 133 10.72 -9.43 -9.55
N THR A 134 11.54 -8.40 -9.35
CA THR A 134 12.90 -8.40 -9.91
C THR A 134 13.85 -9.22 -9.04
N VAL A 135 15.02 -9.59 -9.56
CA VAL A 135 16.08 -10.26 -8.78
C VAL A 135 16.47 -9.47 -7.52
N GLN A 136 16.36 -8.14 -7.56
CA GLN A 136 16.61 -7.30 -6.39
C GLN A 136 15.51 -7.41 -5.34
N ASP A 137 14.25 -7.55 -5.76
CA ASP A 137 13.12 -7.71 -4.84
C ASP A 137 13.20 -9.08 -4.14
N LEU A 138 13.61 -10.14 -4.85
CA LEU A 138 13.91 -11.46 -4.28
C LEU A 138 15.01 -11.40 -3.20
N LYS A 139 16.06 -10.61 -3.39
CA LYS A 139 17.13 -10.42 -2.39
C LYS A 139 16.65 -9.62 -1.17
N ARG A 140 15.73 -8.67 -1.38
CA ARG A 140 15.16 -7.85 -0.31
C ARG A 140 14.09 -8.59 0.50
N TYR A 141 13.43 -9.59 -0.09
CA TYR A 141 12.49 -10.47 0.58
C TYR A 141 13.03 -10.93 1.94
N THR A 142 14.27 -11.40 1.99
CA THR A 142 14.97 -11.89 3.18
C THR A 142 15.14 -10.84 4.28
N ASN A 143 15.18 -9.55 3.94
CA ASN A 143 15.39 -8.45 4.90
C ASN A 143 14.08 -7.79 5.35
N MET A 144 13.04 -7.80 4.50
CA MET A 144 11.71 -7.25 4.81
C MET A 144 10.82 -8.20 5.60
N THR A 145 11.18 -9.49 5.66
CA THR A 145 10.31 -10.54 6.22
C THR A 145 10.02 -10.32 7.69
N ASP A 146 10.97 -9.86 8.50
CA ASP A 146 10.80 -9.79 9.96
C ASP A 146 9.78 -8.72 10.40
N LEU A 147 9.80 -7.54 9.78
CA LEU A 147 8.84 -6.47 10.05
C LEU A 147 7.43 -6.83 9.57
N LEU A 148 7.34 -7.47 8.39
CA LEU A 148 6.05 -7.85 7.82
C LEU A 148 5.45 -9.06 8.54
N ARG A 149 6.28 -9.98 9.02
CA ARG A 149 5.84 -11.13 9.83
C ARG A 149 5.20 -10.68 11.14
N SER A 150 5.72 -9.64 11.81
CA SER A 150 5.07 -9.14 13.03
C SER A 150 3.68 -8.54 12.73
N GLN A 151 3.54 -7.83 11.62
CA GLN A 151 2.26 -7.25 11.19
C GLN A 151 1.23 -8.30 10.76
N ILE A 152 1.66 -9.41 10.13
CA ILE A 152 0.77 -10.48 9.66
C ILE A 152 0.45 -11.50 10.78
N LYS A 153 1.40 -11.84 11.65
CA LYS A 153 1.21 -12.85 12.72
C LYS A 153 0.23 -12.43 13.81
N LEU A 154 0.00 -11.13 14.02
CA LEU A 154 -0.91 -10.62 15.04
C LEU A 154 -2.40 -10.68 14.65
N GLN A 155 -2.72 -11.16 13.44
CA GLN A 155 -4.09 -11.17 12.89
C GLN A 155 -4.77 -12.56 12.88
N MET A 156 -4.15 -13.55 13.54
CA MET A 156 -4.73 -14.87 13.81
C MET A 156 -4.86 -15.08 15.31
#